data_AF-A0A1R1A284-F1
#
_entry.id   AF-A0A1R1A284-F1
#
_cell.length_a   1.000
_cell.length_b   1.000
_cell.length_c   1.000
_cell.angle_alpha   90.00
_cell.angle_beta   90.00
_cell.angle_gamma   90.00
#
_symmetry.space_group_name_H-M   'P 1'
#
loop_
_entity.id
_entity.type
_entity.pdbx_description
1 polymer ?
#
loop_
_entity_poly.entity_id
_entity_poly.type
_entity_poly.pdbx_seq_one_letter_code
_entity_poly.pdbx_strand_id
1 'polypeptide(L)'
;MHVLIYNLEVKDIPPPAYRLHVCNDQKEMEGMLLKMTVTLIVMPEEHAGMIERLSLFAPNIPIAIVVKEHSHQHARHWTSQGIAWVWPETNWERHLNLTLDAPLPETQLVDSQEKVVSQTYDQPTILIAVAGAFDGAGSTHLSFALANYLAKQGDGKVAIWEAGRNPCFEFLAFNHDGVVNTKPRFEMDKVTYFKSAVDMDWVESYAEQFRYLIVDLGNINTSEHTSLFFRATIPVLVGSGSSWRQRELVQLCRKHIHKPQEKWRVVLPMASEDARDEMAETLAGRQVMSLPTCDPYQLSEEAEQVIERILNIAKRKPAGFFGRLINR
;
A
#
# COMPACT_ATOMS: atom_id res chain seq x y z
N MET A 1 1.06 28.42 -12.48
CA MET A 1 1.18 27.01 -12.91
C MET A 1 2.66 26.72 -13.22
N HIS A 2 3.20 25.58 -12.80
CA HIS A 2 4.63 25.24 -13.00
C HIS A 2 4.74 24.05 -13.96
N VAL A 3 5.41 24.23 -15.10
CA VAL A 3 5.66 23.19 -16.08
C VAL A 3 7.13 22.80 -16.01
N LEU A 4 7.41 21.51 -15.88
CA LEU A 4 8.76 20.97 -15.81
C LEU A 4 9.13 20.36 -17.16
N ILE A 5 10.23 20.83 -17.75
CA ILE A 5 10.76 20.38 -19.02
C ILE A 5 12.05 19.60 -18.73
N TYR A 6 12.07 18.32 -19.04
CA TYR A 6 13.21 17.45 -18.79
C TYR A 6 13.94 17.13 -20.10
N ASN A 7 15.24 17.45 -20.19
CA ASN A 7 16.10 17.14 -21.34
C ASN A 7 15.54 17.53 -22.72
N LEU A 8 14.83 18.65 -22.81
CA LEU A 8 14.34 19.21 -24.07
C LEU A 8 14.86 20.63 -24.26
N GLU A 9 15.31 20.94 -25.47
CA GLU A 9 15.62 22.32 -25.86
C GLU A 9 14.33 23.13 -26.01
N VAL A 10 14.26 24.27 -25.33
CA VAL A 10 13.15 25.22 -25.43
C VAL A 10 13.54 26.32 -26.41
N LYS A 11 12.97 26.31 -27.62
CA LYS A 11 13.34 27.27 -28.69
C LYS A 11 12.46 28.51 -28.69
N ASP A 12 11.15 28.34 -28.83
CA ASP A 12 10.18 29.44 -28.93
C ASP A 12 8.88 29.06 -28.21
N ILE A 13 8.82 29.26 -26.89
CA ILE A 13 7.55 29.20 -26.16
C ILE A 13 7.02 30.63 -26.07
N PRO A 14 5.94 30.99 -26.80
CA PRO A 14 5.34 32.30 -26.64
C PRO A 14 4.89 32.49 -25.18
N PRO A 15 4.92 33.71 -24.61
CA PRO A 15 4.28 33.96 -23.32
C PRO A 15 2.79 33.61 -23.44
N PRO A 16 2.16 32.87 -22.49
CA PRO A 16 1.86 33.42 -21.15
C PRO A 16 1.58 32.39 -19.99
N ALA A 17 1.11 32.87 -18.82
CA ALA A 17 0.42 32.18 -17.69
C ALA A 17 1.13 31.07 -16.86
N TYR A 18 2.25 30.50 -17.28
CA TYR A 18 2.98 29.45 -16.53
C TYR A 18 4.46 29.74 -16.35
N ARG A 19 5.06 29.12 -15.33
CA ARG A 19 6.49 29.17 -15.04
C ARG A 19 7.14 27.88 -15.54
N LEU A 20 8.04 28.00 -16.50
CA LEU A 20 8.84 26.90 -17.01
C LEU A 20 10.05 26.65 -16.11
N HIS A 21 10.33 25.38 -15.86
CA HIS A 21 11.52 24.91 -15.18
C HIS A 21 12.16 23.87 -16.07
N VAL A 22 13.39 24.11 -16.51
CA VAL A 22 14.14 23.18 -17.36
C VAL A 22 15.18 22.49 -16.49
N CYS A 23 15.25 21.15 -16.57
CA CYS A 23 16.27 20.37 -15.90
C CYS A 23 16.82 19.29 -16.85
N ASN A 24 18.09 18.94 -16.65
CA ASN A 24 18.80 18.00 -17.53
C ASN A 24 19.23 16.72 -16.81
N ASP A 25 19.09 16.68 -15.48
CA ASP A 25 19.38 15.50 -14.69
C ASP A 25 18.23 15.16 -13.74
N GLN A 26 18.17 13.87 -13.42
CA GLN A 26 17.08 13.31 -12.63
C GLN A 26 17.04 13.87 -11.19
N LYS A 27 18.19 14.13 -10.57
CA LYS A 27 18.23 14.63 -9.18
C LYS A 27 17.70 16.05 -9.10
N GLU A 28 18.02 16.88 -10.09
CA GLU A 28 17.47 18.21 -10.23
C GLU A 28 15.95 18.17 -10.40
N MET A 29 15.43 17.31 -11.27
CA MET A 29 14.00 17.09 -11.48
C MET A 29 13.29 16.70 -10.17
N GLU A 30 13.79 15.69 -9.46
CA GLU A 30 13.26 15.25 -8.16
C GLU A 30 13.33 16.38 -7.11
N GLY A 31 14.44 17.12 -7.08
CA GLY A 31 14.59 18.28 -6.19
C GLY A 31 13.62 19.41 -6.49
N MET A 32 13.23 19.61 -7.75
CA MET A 32 12.21 20.58 -8.16
C MET A 32 10.81 20.11 -7.73
N LEU A 33 10.46 18.84 -7.97
CA LEU A 33 9.18 18.25 -7.56
C LEU A 33 8.92 18.36 -6.05
N LEU A 34 9.98 18.34 -5.23
CA LEU A 34 9.88 18.55 -3.78
C LEU A 34 9.68 20.02 -3.36
N LYS A 35 10.11 20.98 -4.20
CA LYS A 35 10.15 22.42 -3.85
C LYS A 35 8.99 23.21 -4.44
N MET A 36 8.26 22.65 -5.40
CA MET A 36 7.17 23.34 -6.08
C MET A 36 6.07 22.39 -6.55
N THR A 37 4.85 22.91 -6.66
CA THR A 37 3.73 22.19 -7.26
C THR A 37 3.84 22.25 -8.77
N VAL A 38 4.46 21.22 -9.35
CA VAL A 38 4.48 20.99 -10.80
C VAL A 38 3.11 20.48 -11.25
N THR A 39 2.63 20.97 -12.38
CA THR A 39 1.31 20.63 -12.93
C THR A 39 1.39 19.81 -14.21
N LEU A 40 2.57 19.73 -14.82
CA LEU A 40 2.85 18.98 -16.04
C LEU A 40 4.35 18.74 -16.15
N ILE A 41 4.73 17.51 -16.52
CA ILE A 41 6.09 17.16 -16.91
C ILE A 41 6.11 16.91 -18.42
N VAL A 42 7.07 17.49 -19.12
CA VAL A 42 7.32 17.25 -20.54
C VAL A 42 8.73 16.68 -20.69
N MET A 43 8.85 15.54 -21.36
CA MET A 43 10.13 14.86 -21.54
C MET A 43 10.20 14.12 -22.87
N PRO A 44 11.40 13.82 -23.40
CA PRO A 44 11.53 13.08 -24.64
C PRO A 44 11.41 11.57 -24.40
N GLU A 45 11.07 10.83 -25.46
CA GLU A 45 10.83 9.39 -25.38
C GLU A 45 12.05 8.56 -24.96
N GLU A 46 13.28 9.01 -25.24
CA GLU A 46 14.49 8.33 -24.76
C GLU A 46 14.60 8.26 -23.23
N HIS A 47 13.85 9.10 -22.52
CA HIS A 47 13.81 9.14 -21.07
C HIS A 47 12.54 8.51 -20.48
N ALA A 48 11.75 7.82 -21.30
CA ALA A 48 10.55 7.12 -20.88
C ALA A 48 10.76 6.07 -19.76
N GLY A 49 11.98 5.54 -19.61
CA GLY A 49 12.32 4.67 -18.47
C GLY A 49 12.13 5.33 -17.09
N MET A 50 11.92 6.65 -17.04
CA MET A 50 11.64 7.41 -15.82
C MET A 50 10.16 7.53 -15.50
N ILE A 51 9.24 7.22 -16.43
CA ILE A 51 7.79 7.38 -16.26
C ILE A 51 7.32 6.64 -15.02
N GLU A 52 7.66 5.36 -14.91
CA GLU A 52 7.20 4.51 -13.81
C GLU A 52 7.66 5.08 -12.46
N ARG A 53 8.90 5.56 -12.38
CA ARG A 53 9.42 6.21 -11.17
C ARG A 53 8.69 7.52 -10.90
N LEU A 54 8.46 8.35 -11.91
CA LEU A 54 7.71 9.59 -11.77
C LEU A 54 6.28 9.35 -11.30
N SER A 55 5.60 8.34 -11.81
CA SER A 55 4.27 7.93 -11.35
C SER A 55 4.25 7.53 -9.87
N LEU A 56 5.36 7.02 -9.32
CA LEU A 56 5.48 6.74 -7.88
C LEU A 56 5.72 8.00 -7.04
N PHE A 57 6.60 8.90 -7.49
CA PHE A 57 6.96 10.11 -6.74
C PHE A 57 5.92 11.24 -6.88
N ALA A 58 5.20 11.25 -8.00
CA ALA A 58 4.30 12.31 -8.42
C ALA A 58 3.07 11.74 -9.17
N PRO A 59 2.27 10.85 -8.53
CA PRO A 59 1.22 10.05 -9.19
C PRO A 59 0.13 10.86 -9.89
N ASN A 60 -0.06 12.12 -9.47
CA ASN A 60 -1.11 12.99 -9.99
C ASN A 60 -0.59 14.05 -10.97
N ILE A 61 0.69 14.00 -11.34
CA ILE A 61 1.26 14.96 -12.28
C ILE A 61 1.20 14.34 -13.68
N PRO A 62 0.42 14.91 -14.61
CA PRO A 62 0.35 14.37 -15.95
C PRO A 62 1.70 14.55 -16.66
N ILE A 63 2.05 13.55 -17.49
CA ILE A 63 3.29 13.51 -18.26
C ILE A 63 2.94 13.60 -19.75
N ALA A 64 3.63 14.49 -20.46
CA ALA A 64 3.66 14.54 -21.90
C ALA A 64 5.00 14.01 -22.41
N ILE A 65 4.95 13.04 -23.33
CA ILE A 65 6.14 12.53 -24.01
C ILE A 65 6.27 13.15 -25.39
N VAL A 66 7.49 13.61 -25.70
CA VAL A 66 7.88 14.12 -27.00
C VAL A 66 8.54 13.00 -27.81
N VAL A 67 7.97 12.67 -28.97
CA VAL A 67 8.41 11.58 -29.85
C VAL A 67 8.94 12.11 -31.18
N LYS A 68 9.93 11.42 -31.76
CA LYS A 68 10.45 11.74 -33.09
C LYS A 68 9.49 11.31 -34.20
N GLU A 69 8.89 10.14 -34.06
CA GLU A 69 7.92 9.57 -35.00
C GLU A 69 6.53 9.51 -34.38
N HIS A 70 5.61 10.35 -34.86
CA HIS A 70 4.23 10.35 -34.38
C HIS A 70 3.34 9.47 -35.26
N SER A 71 2.78 8.40 -34.68
CA SER A 71 1.79 7.55 -35.32
C SER A 71 0.69 7.14 -34.33
N HIS A 72 -0.48 6.75 -34.83
CA HIS A 72 -1.58 6.29 -33.97
C HIS A 72 -1.22 5.05 -33.13
N GLN A 73 -0.40 4.13 -33.66
CA GLN A 73 0.05 2.96 -32.91
C GLN A 73 1.03 3.37 -31.82
N HIS A 74 1.93 4.30 -32.12
CA HIS A 74 2.92 4.80 -31.18
C HIS A 74 2.27 5.60 -30.04
N ALA A 75 1.28 6.44 -30.36
CA ALA A 75 0.52 7.17 -29.35
C ALA A 75 -0.24 6.23 -28.39
N ARG A 76 -0.89 5.19 -28.93
CA ARG A 76 -1.59 4.17 -28.12
C ARG A 76 -0.66 3.43 -27.17
N HIS A 77 0.55 3.09 -27.63
CA HIS A 77 1.56 2.44 -26.79
C HIS A 77 1.85 3.27 -25.54
N TRP A 78 2.14 4.56 -25.70
CA TRP A 78 2.46 5.45 -24.57
C TRP A 78 1.26 5.71 -23.66
N THR A 79 0.07 5.95 -24.23
CA THR A 79 -1.14 6.13 -23.41
C THR A 79 -1.44 4.89 -22.56
N SER A 80 -1.17 3.68 -23.06
CA SER A 80 -1.31 2.44 -22.26
C SER A 80 -0.34 2.35 -21.08
N GLN A 81 0.72 3.16 -21.05
CA GLN A 81 1.69 3.26 -19.94
C GLN A 81 1.38 4.43 -18.99
N GLY A 82 0.21 5.07 -19.11
CA GLY A 82 -0.17 6.19 -18.24
C GLY A 82 0.32 7.56 -18.68
N ILE A 83 0.86 7.68 -19.89
CA ILE A 83 1.21 8.98 -20.48
C ILE A 83 -0.06 9.73 -20.89
N ALA A 84 -0.20 10.96 -20.37
CA ALA A 84 -1.35 11.81 -20.65
C ALA A 84 -1.34 12.31 -22.09
N TRP A 85 -0.17 12.66 -22.63
CA TRP A 85 -0.05 13.14 -24.01
C TRP A 85 1.19 12.68 -24.74
N VAL A 86 1.06 12.49 -26.05
CA VAL A 86 2.16 12.13 -26.96
C VAL A 86 2.25 13.21 -28.03
N TRP A 87 3.34 13.98 -28.00
CA TRP A 87 3.54 15.15 -28.85
C TRP A 87 4.69 14.93 -29.85
N PRO A 88 4.57 15.40 -31.10
CA PRO A 88 5.68 15.33 -32.04
C PRO A 88 6.79 16.31 -31.66
N GLU A 89 8.05 15.88 -31.78
CA GLU A 89 9.25 16.72 -31.55
C GLU A 89 9.24 18.00 -32.40
N THR A 90 8.66 17.93 -33.60
CA THR A 90 8.59 19.07 -34.54
C THR A 90 7.75 20.25 -34.06
N ASN A 91 6.86 20.07 -33.07
CA ASN A 91 5.90 21.10 -32.67
C ASN A 91 5.33 20.94 -31.25
N TRP A 92 6.05 20.28 -30.34
CA TRP A 92 5.56 19.99 -28.99
C TRP A 92 5.27 21.27 -28.17
N GLU A 93 5.98 22.37 -28.43
CA GLU A 93 5.75 23.68 -27.79
C GLU A 93 4.35 24.22 -28.11
N ARG A 94 3.85 23.95 -29.32
CA ARG A 94 2.48 24.30 -29.71
C ARG A 94 1.47 23.45 -28.96
N HIS A 95 1.74 22.17 -28.76
CA HIS A 95 0.87 21.28 -28.00
C HIS A 95 0.84 21.65 -26.52
N LEU A 96 1.96 22.04 -25.93
CA LEU A 96 2.02 22.57 -24.56
C LEU A 96 1.04 23.73 -24.40
N ASN A 97 1.07 24.72 -25.30
CA ASN A 97 0.16 25.87 -25.25
C ASN A 97 -1.33 25.48 -25.32
N LEU A 98 -1.69 24.45 -26.10
CA LEU A 98 -3.07 23.99 -26.27
C LEU A 98 -3.57 23.11 -25.12
N THR A 99 -2.67 22.40 -24.44
CA THR A 99 -3.02 21.39 -23.44
C THR A 99 -3.45 22.01 -22.11
N LEU A 100 -3.03 23.23 -21.84
CA LEU A 100 -3.31 23.92 -20.59
C LEU A 100 -4.79 24.32 -20.42
N ASP A 101 -5.59 24.19 -21.49
CA ASP A 101 -7.04 24.38 -21.49
C ASP A 101 -7.84 23.06 -21.70
N ALA A 102 -7.16 21.91 -21.82
CA ALA A 102 -7.79 20.64 -22.18
C ALA A 102 -8.02 19.72 -20.96
N PRO A 103 -9.14 18.96 -20.91
CA PRO A 103 -9.35 17.94 -19.88
C PRO A 103 -8.34 16.78 -20.04
N LEU A 104 -7.95 16.18 -18.91
CA LEU A 104 -7.07 15.01 -18.87
C LEU A 104 -7.76 13.79 -19.53
N PRO A 105 -7.05 13.03 -20.36
CA PRO A 105 -7.56 11.75 -20.86
C PRO A 105 -7.60 10.69 -19.75
N GLU A 106 -8.65 9.85 -19.76
CA GLU A 106 -8.83 8.75 -18.79
C GLU A 106 -7.83 7.61 -19.06
N THR A 107 -7.06 7.23 -18.04
CA THR A 107 -6.11 6.11 -18.10
C THR A 107 -6.81 4.79 -17.75
N GLN A 108 -6.69 3.78 -18.63
CA GLN A 108 -7.19 2.43 -18.38
C GLN A 108 -6.05 1.53 -17.89
N LEU A 109 -6.22 0.90 -16.72
CA LEU A 109 -5.27 -0.09 -16.17
C LEU A 109 -5.43 -1.43 -16.91
N VAL A 110 -4.30 -2.06 -17.25
CA VAL A 110 -4.24 -3.32 -18.00
C VAL A 110 -4.12 -4.50 -17.04
N ASP A 111 -5.01 -5.47 -17.21
CA ASP A 111 -5.08 -6.73 -16.46
C ASP A 111 -3.97 -7.70 -16.89
N SER A 112 -3.14 -8.15 -15.95
CA SER A 112 -2.06 -9.12 -16.19
C SER A 112 -2.36 -10.43 -15.47
N GLN A 113 -2.79 -11.45 -16.24
CA GLN A 113 -3.09 -12.78 -15.72
C GLN A 113 -1.80 -13.55 -15.38
N GLU A 114 -1.53 -13.75 -14.09
CA GLU A 114 -0.44 -14.59 -13.60
C GLU A 114 -0.95 -16.03 -13.36
N LYS A 115 -0.16 -17.05 -13.76
CA LYS A 115 -0.54 -18.47 -13.59
C LYS A 115 -0.41 -18.91 -12.13
N VAL A 116 -1.52 -19.41 -11.56
CA VAL A 116 -1.63 -19.96 -10.21
C VAL A 116 -0.91 -21.32 -10.12
N VAL A 117 0.05 -21.47 -9.20
CA VAL A 117 0.70 -22.76 -8.90
C VAL A 117 0.09 -23.32 -7.61
N SER A 118 -0.45 -24.55 -7.69
CA SER A 118 -1.25 -25.15 -6.62
C SER A 118 -0.40 -25.73 -5.48
N GLN A 119 -0.14 -24.92 -4.46
CA GLN A 119 0.07 -25.44 -3.10
C GLN A 119 -1.07 -24.93 -2.24
N THR A 120 -1.92 -25.82 -1.76
CA THR A 120 -3.06 -25.50 -0.89
C THR A 120 -2.78 -25.96 0.53
N TYR A 121 -3.29 -25.24 1.53
CA TYR A 121 -3.25 -25.66 2.92
C TYR A 121 -4.45 -26.57 3.27
N ASP A 122 -4.22 -27.64 4.04
CA ASP A 122 -5.29 -28.54 4.54
C ASP A 122 -6.21 -27.88 5.59
N GLN A 123 -5.87 -26.67 6.04
CA GLN A 123 -6.61 -25.89 7.04
C GLN A 123 -7.03 -24.56 6.42
N PRO A 124 -8.20 -24.02 6.81
CA PRO A 124 -8.66 -22.75 6.27
C PRO A 124 -7.70 -21.61 6.63
N THR A 125 -7.44 -20.73 5.67
CA THR A 125 -6.62 -19.53 5.83
C THR A 125 -7.13 -18.69 7.01
N ILE A 126 -6.22 -18.29 7.90
CA ILE A 126 -6.56 -17.36 8.99
C ILE A 126 -6.55 -15.96 8.41
N LEU A 127 -7.75 -15.38 8.30
CA LEU A 127 -7.94 -13.98 7.91
C LEU A 127 -7.73 -13.06 9.11
N ILE A 128 -6.74 -12.17 9.01
CA ILE A 128 -6.42 -11.13 9.98
C ILE A 128 -6.71 -9.79 9.33
N ALA A 129 -7.74 -9.08 9.79
CA ALA A 129 -8.08 -7.77 9.24
C ALA A 129 -7.58 -6.68 10.19
N VAL A 130 -6.73 -5.80 9.70
CA VAL A 130 -6.16 -4.69 10.46
C VAL A 130 -6.75 -3.39 9.92
N ALA A 131 -7.34 -2.59 10.79
CA ALA A 131 -7.91 -1.32 10.38
C ALA A 131 -7.67 -0.24 11.45
N GLY A 132 -7.35 0.97 11.02
CA GLY A 132 -7.27 2.15 11.85
C GLY A 132 -8.62 2.82 12.06
N ALA A 133 -8.83 3.40 13.25
CA ALA A 133 -9.98 4.26 13.51
C ALA A 133 -9.96 5.58 12.73
N PHE A 134 -8.77 5.95 12.22
CA PHE A 134 -8.46 7.18 11.49
C PHE A 134 -7.19 6.99 10.66
N ASP A 135 -6.93 7.92 9.74
CA ASP A 135 -5.68 7.95 8.98
C ASP A 135 -4.48 8.27 9.89
N GLY A 136 -3.42 7.49 9.73
CA GLY A 136 -2.23 7.57 10.60
C GLY A 136 -2.37 6.88 11.95
N ALA A 137 -3.36 6.00 12.15
CA ALA A 137 -3.44 5.16 13.36
C ALA A 137 -2.32 4.12 13.48
N GLY A 138 -1.69 3.77 12.35
CA GLY A 138 -0.64 2.74 12.31
C GLY A 138 -1.12 1.36 11.88
N SER A 139 -2.24 1.24 11.15
CA SER A 139 -2.72 -0.05 10.63
C SER A 139 -1.71 -0.71 9.70
N THR A 140 -1.11 0.04 8.77
CA THR A 140 -0.08 -0.47 7.86
C THR A 140 1.16 -0.94 8.61
N HIS A 141 1.63 -0.13 9.56
CA HIS A 141 2.77 -0.49 10.42
C HIS A 141 2.50 -1.79 11.20
N LEU A 142 1.34 -1.90 11.85
CA LEU A 142 0.97 -3.11 12.57
C LEU A 142 0.78 -4.31 11.62
N SER A 143 0.25 -4.09 10.42
CA SER A 143 0.09 -5.17 9.43
C SER A 143 1.44 -5.76 9.01
N PHE A 144 2.45 -4.91 8.80
CA PHE A 144 3.83 -5.36 8.56
C PHE A 144 4.39 -6.10 9.77
N ALA A 145 4.22 -5.57 10.98
CA ALA A 145 4.69 -6.21 12.20
C ALA A 145 4.09 -7.62 12.39
N LEU A 146 2.78 -7.77 12.16
CA LEU A 146 2.10 -9.07 12.22
C LEU A 146 2.62 -10.02 11.14
N ALA A 147 2.82 -9.54 9.92
CA ALA A 147 3.28 -10.35 8.80
C ALA A 147 4.68 -10.91 9.04
N ASN A 148 5.62 -10.04 9.42
CA ASN A 148 7.00 -10.41 9.71
C ASN A 148 7.10 -11.32 10.94
N TYR A 149 6.30 -11.08 11.98
CA TYR A 149 6.22 -11.99 13.12
C TYR A 149 5.80 -13.39 12.69
N LEU A 150 4.70 -13.51 11.94
CA LEU A 150 4.18 -14.81 11.48
C LEU A 150 5.17 -15.53 10.54
N ALA A 151 5.80 -14.79 9.64
CA ALA A 151 6.82 -15.32 8.74
C ALA A 151 8.05 -15.83 9.51
N LYS A 152 8.45 -15.14 10.58
CA LYS A 152 9.53 -15.55 11.48
C LYS A 152 9.18 -16.82 12.26
N GLN A 153 7.93 -16.99 12.69
CA GLN A 153 7.51 -18.23 13.38
C GLN A 153 7.58 -19.46 12.47
N GLY A 154 7.41 -19.30 11.15
CA GLY A 154 7.57 -20.38 10.18
C GLY A 154 6.43 -21.41 10.14
N ASP A 155 5.30 -21.12 10.82
CA ASP A 155 4.14 -22.03 10.91
C ASP A 155 3.28 -22.08 9.62
N GLY A 156 3.62 -21.28 8.60
CA GLY A 156 2.99 -21.29 7.27
C GLY A 156 3.31 -20.05 6.45
N LYS A 157 2.91 -20.05 5.17
CA LYS A 157 3.04 -18.91 4.24
C LYS A 157 2.15 -17.77 4.68
N VAL A 158 2.68 -16.55 4.56
CA VAL A 158 2.02 -15.31 4.96
C VAL A 158 1.83 -14.44 3.72
N ALA A 159 0.61 -13.94 3.54
CA ALA A 159 0.33 -12.87 2.61
C ALA A 159 -0.22 -11.65 3.35
N ILE A 160 0.05 -10.47 2.81
CA ILE A 160 -0.56 -9.21 3.21
C ILE A 160 -1.15 -8.52 1.98
N TRP A 161 -2.37 -8.01 2.10
CA TRP A 161 -3.05 -7.24 1.06
C TRP A 161 -3.29 -5.80 1.51
N GLU A 162 -2.93 -4.87 0.64
CA GLU A 162 -3.25 -3.45 0.77
C GLU A 162 -4.66 -3.15 0.24
N ALA A 163 -5.61 -2.98 1.15
CA ALA A 163 -7.02 -2.72 0.86
C ALA A 163 -7.48 -1.33 1.36
N GLY A 164 -6.52 -0.45 1.67
CA GLY A 164 -6.73 0.92 2.10
C GLY A 164 -6.74 1.93 0.93
N ARG A 165 -7.26 3.13 1.18
CA ARG A 165 -7.36 4.20 0.16
C ARG A 165 -6.06 4.91 -0.19
N ASN A 166 -5.05 4.81 0.67
CA ASN A 166 -3.76 5.49 0.50
C ASN A 166 -2.66 4.43 0.33
N PRO A 167 -2.57 3.80 -0.85
CA PRO A 167 -1.64 2.70 -1.07
C PRO A 167 -0.17 3.16 -1.07
N CYS A 168 0.71 2.33 -0.53
CA CYS A 168 2.15 2.51 -0.46
C CYS A 168 2.94 1.24 -0.86
N PHE A 169 2.29 0.09 -1.07
CA PHE A 169 2.99 -1.18 -1.36
C PHE A 169 3.75 -1.14 -2.69
N GLU A 170 3.28 -0.37 -3.66
CA GLU A 170 3.98 -0.17 -4.93
C GLU A 170 5.32 0.57 -4.72
N PHE A 171 5.30 1.63 -3.91
CA PHE A 171 6.50 2.36 -3.54
C PHE A 171 7.43 1.52 -2.64
N LEU A 172 6.87 0.67 -1.78
CA LEU A 172 7.63 -0.30 -0.99
C LEU A 172 8.38 -1.29 -1.89
N ALA A 173 7.69 -1.87 -2.89
CA ALA A 173 8.31 -2.78 -3.85
C ALA A 173 9.46 -2.09 -4.61
N PHE A 174 9.25 -0.85 -5.05
CA PHE A 174 10.30 -0.07 -5.70
C PHE A 174 11.52 0.16 -4.81
N ASN A 175 11.32 0.50 -3.53
CA ASN A 175 12.43 0.71 -2.60
C ASN A 175 13.20 -0.59 -2.31
N HIS A 176 12.53 -1.74 -2.34
CA HIS A 176 13.16 -3.04 -2.12
C HIS A 176 13.92 -3.55 -3.36
N ASP A 177 13.28 -3.53 -4.53
CA ASP A 177 13.83 -4.13 -5.76
C ASP A 177 14.72 -3.16 -6.55
N GLY A 178 14.62 -1.86 -6.30
CA GLY A 178 15.29 -0.79 -7.03
C GLY A 178 14.73 -0.55 -8.45
N VAL A 179 13.71 -1.30 -8.84
CA VAL A 179 13.00 -1.20 -10.11
C VAL A 179 11.50 -1.16 -9.86
N VAL A 180 10.76 -0.48 -10.74
CA VAL A 180 9.29 -0.47 -10.60
C VAL A 180 8.77 -1.85 -10.93
N ASN A 181 7.94 -2.34 -10.01
CA ASN A 181 7.32 -3.64 -10.12
C ASN A 181 5.89 -3.41 -10.58
N THR A 182 5.54 -3.82 -11.79
CA THR A 182 4.17 -3.70 -12.34
C THR A 182 3.29 -4.90 -12.02
N LYS A 183 3.85 -5.94 -11.37
CA LYS A 183 3.09 -7.14 -11.03
C LYS A 183 2.07 -6.84 -9.93
N PRO A 184 0.94 -7.59 -9.89
CA PRO A 184 -0.08 -7.45 -8.84
C PRO A 184 0.47 -7.74 -7.42
N ARG A 185 1.62 -8.43 -7.32
CA ARG A 185 2.23 -8.82 -6.06
C ARG A 185 3.76 -8.83 -6.12
N PHE A 186 4.38 -8.84 -4.95
CA PHE A 186 5.83 -9.05 -4.78
C PHE A 186 6.12 -9.85 -3.51
N GLU A 187 7.35 -10.34 -3.36
CA GLU A 187 7.81 -11.09 -2.20
C GLU A 187 8.89 -10.29 -1.47
N MET A 188 8.80 -10.18 -0.16
CA MET A 188 9.83 -9.57 0.68
C MET A 188 9.86 -10.30 2.03
N ASP A 189 11.04 -10.73 2.48
CA ASP A 189 11.26 -11.41 3.77
C ASP A 189 10.29 -12.57 4.09
N LYS A 190 10.01 -13.42 3.09
CA LYS A 190 9.07 -14.57 3.16
C LYS A 190 7.59 -14.19 3.33
N VAL A 191 7.25 -12.93 3.11
CA VAL A 191 5.88 -12.42 3.05
C VAL A 191 5.55 -12.06 1.60
N THR A 192 4.38 -12.50 1.14
CA THR A 192 3.82 -12.09 -0.14
C THR A 192 2.97 -10.84 0.03
N TYR A 193 3.24 -9.79 -0.74
CA TYR A 193 2.53 -8.51 -0.68
C TYR A 193 1.64 -8.36 -1.92
N PHE A 194 0.33 -8.26 -1.72
CA PHE A 194 -0.66 -7.95 -2.75
C PHE A 194 -0.92 -6.44 -2.77
N LYS A 195 -0.75 -5.82 -3.93
CA LYS A 195 -0.92 -4.37 -4.12
C LYS A 195 -2.40 -3.99 -4.22
N SER A 196 -2.73 -2.74 -3.93
CA SER A 196 -4.11 -2.22 -4.01
C SER A 196 -4.82 -2.33 -5.36
N ALA A 197 -4.07 -2.51 -6.46
CA ALA A 197 -4.66 -2.68 -7.79
C ALA A 197 -5.40 -4.01 -7.98
N VAL A 198 -5.16 -5.01 -7.11
CA VAL A 198 -5.88 -6.29 -7.16
C VAL A 198 -7.20 -6.20 -6.41
N ASP A 199 -8.23 -6.82 -6.98
CA ASP A 199 -9.53 -6.91 -6.34
C ASP A 199 -9.63 -8.10 -5.37
N MET A 200 -10.78 -8.16 -4.70
CA MET A 200 -11.07 -9.18 -3.70
C MET A 200 -11.14 -10.58 -4.30
N ASP A 201 -11.72 -10.73 -5.50
CA ASP A 201 -11.88 -12.02 -6.17
C ASP A 201 -10.50 -12.60 -6.55
N TRP A 202 -9.60 -11.72 -7.00
CA TRP A 202 -8.21 -12.06 -7.23
C TRP A 202 -7.56 -12.55 -5.94
N VAL A 203 -7.61 -11.81 -4.84
CA VAL A 203 -7.02 -12.24 -3.57
C VAL A 203 -7.61 -13.56 -3.06
N GLU A 204 -8.93 -13.74 -3.14
CA GLU A 204 -9.61 -14.97 -2.73
C GLU A 204 -9.15 -16.18 -3.55
N SER A 205 -8.87 -16.01 -4.85
CA SER A 205 -8.32 -17.07 -5.71
C SER A 205 -6.90 -17.53 -5.32
N TYR A 206 -6.16 -16.71 -4.57
CA TYR A 206 -4.83 -17.07 -4.04
C TYR A 206 -4.86 -17.42 -2.55
N ALA A 207 -5.94 -17.13 -1.82
CA ALA A 207 -5.97 -17.21 -0.36
C ALA A 207 -5.64 -18.60 0.18
N GLU A 208 -6.01 -19.67 -0.52
CA GLU A 208 -5.73 -21.07 -0.14
C GLU A 208 -4.24 -21.42 -0.16
N GLN A 209 -3.40 -20.61 -0.81
CA GLN A 209 -1.94 -20.76 -0.85
C GLN A 209 -1.24 -20.19 0.38
N PHE A 210 -1.99 -19.59 1.29
CA PHE A 210 -1.47 -18.93 2.48
C PHE A 210 -2.10 -19.51 3.73
N ARG A 211 -1.29 -19.70 4.77
CA ARG A 211 -1.80 -20.04 6.09
C ARG A 211 -2.43 -18.82 6.75
N TYR A 212 -1.83 -17.66 6.53
CA TYR A 212 -2.22 -16.38 7.10
C TYR A 212 -2.39 -15.36 5.98
N LEU A 213 -3.55 -14.72 5.92
CA LEU A 213 -3.83 -13.58 5.06
C LEU A 213 -4.12 -12.37 5.94
N ILE A 214 -3.23 -11.39 5.91
CA ILE A 214 -3.40 -10.10 6.56
C ILE A 214 -4.01 -9.14 5.55
N VAL A 215 -5.04 -8.39 5.95
CA VAL A 215 -5.64 -7.35 5.13
C VAL A 215 -5.48 -6.03 5.85
N ASP A 216 -4.65 -5.14 5.29
CA ASP A 216 -4.52 -3.76 5.75
C ASP A 216 -5.63 -2.93 5.11
N LEU A 217 -6.65 -2.62 5.89
CA LEU A 217 -7.79 -1.83 5.43
C LEU A 217 -7.51 -0.32 5.47
N GLY A 218 -6.36 0.12 5.99
CA GLY A 218 -6.13 1.53 6.27
C GLY A 218 -7.18 2.05 7.26
N ASN A 219 -7.89 3.11 6.92
CA ASN A 219 -8.97 3.66 7.74
C ASN A 219 -10.30 2.93 7.50
N ILE A 220 -10.84 2.30 8.54
CA ILE A 220 -12.09 1.51 8.47
C ILE A 220 -13.33 2.31 8.05
N ASN A 221 -13.34 3.62 8.29
CA ASN A 221 -14.46 4.47 7.91
C ASN A 221 -14.49 4.75 6.41
N THR A 222 -13.37 4.57 5.72
CA THR A 222 -13.21 4.90 4.30
C THR A 222 -12.91 3.69 3.43
N SER A 223 -12.46 2.57 4.00
CA SER A 223 -12.24 1.34 3.24
C SER A 223 -13.52 0.78 2.63
N GLU A 224 -13.44 0.36 1.37
CA GLU A 224 -14.53 -0.33 0.65
C GLU A 224 -14.63 -1.80 1.09
N HIS A 225 -13.57 -2.33 1.72
CA HIS A 225 -13.46 -3.71 2.14
C HIS A 225 -13.74 -3.91 3.64
N THR A 226 -14.40 -2.95 4.30
CA THR A 226 -14.70 -3.00 5.75
C THR A 226 -15.53 -4.24 6.17
N SER A 227 -16.24 -4.89 5.25
CA SER A 227 -16.90 -6.18 5.52
C SER A 227 -15.91 -7.28 5.92
N LEU A 228 -14.67 -7.24 5.42
CA LEU A 228 -13.58 -8.15 5.80
C LEU A 228 -13.25 -8.04 7.28
N PHE A 229 -13.24 -6.82 7.82
CA PHE A 229 -12.99 -6.59 9.24
C PHE A 229 -13.99 -7.36 10.11
N PHE A 230 -15.28 -7.22 9.83
CA PHE A 230 -16.31 -7.83 10.68
C PHE A 230 -16.39 -9.37 10.55
N ARG A 231 -15.92 -9.95 9.44
CA ARG A 231 -15.90 -11.41 9.23
C ARG A 231 -14.56 -12.07 9.54
N ALA A 232 -13.51 -11.29 9.80
CA ALA A 232 -12.18 -11.81 10.02
C ALA A 232 -12.11 -12.74 11.23
N THR A 233 -11.24 -13.75 11.14
CA THR A 233 -10.90 -14.60 12.28
C THR A 233 -10.28 -13.77 13.41
N ILE A 234 -9.47 -12.78 13.04
CA ILE A 234 -8.77 -11.87 13.95
C ILE A 234 -8.98 -10.43 13.46
N PRO A 235 -10.03 -9.73 13.94
CA PRO A 235 -10.21 -8.30 13.69
C PRO A 235 -9.37 -7.46 14.66
N VAL A 236 -8.48 -6.63 14.13
CA VAL A 236 -7.55 -5.77 14.87
C VAL A 236 -7.84 -4.30 14.58
N LEU A 237 -8.36 -3.58 15.56
CA LEU A 237 -8.67 -2.16 15.47
C LEU A 237 -7.53 -1.34 16.06
N VAL A 238 -6.92 -0.47 15.25
CA VAL A 238 -5.81 0.39 15.68
C VAL A 238 -6.34 1.78 16.01
N GLY A 239 -5.97 2.30 17.18
CA GLY A 239 -6.32 3.65 17.62
C GLY A 239 -5.13 4.41 18.20
N SER A 240 -5.40 5.33 19.12
CA SER A 240 -4.35 6.07 19.83
C SER A 240 -4.68 6.15 21.32
N GLY A 241 -3.65 6.03 22.16
CA GLY A 241 -3.76 6.28 23.60
C GLY A 241 -3.83 7.77 23.95
N SER A 242 -3.56 8.67 23.00
CA SER A 242 -3.58 10.11 23.26
C SER A 242 -5.00 10.61 23.49
N SER A 243 -5.23 11.34 24.59
CA SER A 243 -6.55 11.83 25.01
C SER A 243 -7.32 12.58 23.92
N TRP A 244 -6.63 13.37 23.08
CA TRP A 244 -7.26 14.13 21.98
C TRP A 244 -7.73 13.27 20.79
N ARG A 245 -7.37 11.98 20.74
CA ARG A 245 -7.77 11.02 19.67
C ARG A 245 -8.54 9.80 20.16
N GLN A 246 -8.85 9.75 21.45
CA GLN A 246 -9.61 8.63 22.03
C GLN A 246 -11.05 8.60 21.49
N ARG A 247 -11.63 9.77 21.15
CA ARG A 247 -13.01 9.88 20.68
C ARG A 247 -13.28 9.08 19.40
N GLU A 248 -12.29 8.93 18.52
CA GLU A 248 -12.43 8.24 17.24
C GLU A 248 -12.74 6.75 17.46
N LEU A 249 -12.03 6.10 18.39
CA LEU A 249 -12.32 4.71 18.76
C LEU A 249 -13.70 4.56 19.37
N VAL A 250 -14.07 5.45 20.30
CA VAL A 250 -15.39 5.43 20.95
C VAL A 250 -16.51 5.60 19.92
N GLN A 251 -16.38 6.58 19.02
CA GLN A 251 -17.35 6.86 17.97
C GLN A 251 -17.50 5.67 17.02
N LEU A 252 -16.39 5.02 16.66
CA LEU A 252 -16.38 3.86 15.78
C LEU A 252 -17.07 2.65 16.42
N CYS A 253 -16.73 2.33 17.68
CA CYS A 253 -17.39 1.26 18.43
C CYS A 253 -18.91 1.52 18.54
N ARG A 254 -19.33 2.77 18.80
CA ARG A 254 -20.76 3.15 18.84
C ARG A 254 -21.44 3.06 17.48
N LYS A 255 -20.78 3.55 16.42
CA LYS A 255 -21.28 3.47 15.03
C LYS A 255 -21.59 2.02 14.61
N HIS A 256 -20.77 1.08 15.09
CA HIS A 256 -20.90 -0.34 14.77
C HIS A 256 -21.50 -1.17 15.90
N ILE A 257 -22.21 -0.59 16.87
CA ILE A 257 -22.74 -1.28 18.06
C ILE A 257 -23.62 -2.50 17.76
N HIS A 258 -24.21 -2.55 16.56
CA HIS A 258 -25.03 -3.67 16.06
C HIS A 258 -24.21 -4.83 15.48
N LYS A 259 -22.89 -4.68 15.35
CA LYS A 259 -21.96 -5.74 14.94
C LYS A 259 -21.42 -6.43 16.19
N PRO A 260 -21.18 -7.75 16.17
CA PRO A 260 -20.42 -8.42 17.23
C PRO A 260 -19.03 -7.80 17.35
N GLN A 261 -18.65 -7.38 18.55
CA GLN A 261 -17.37 -6.70 18.80
C GLN A 261 -16.52 -7.39 19.86
N GLU A 262 -16.95 -8.54 20.37
CA GLU A 262 -16.28 -9.30 21.43
C GLU A 262 -14.89 -9.81 20.97
N LYS A 263 -14.72 -10.00 19.66
CA LYS A 263 -13.46 -10.44 19.05
C LYS A 263 -12.52 -9.31 18.66
N TRP A 264 -12.98 -8.05 18.76
CA TRP A 264 -12.18 -6.91 18.32
C TRP A 264 -11.02 -6.71 19.28
N ARG A 265 -9.82 -6.72 18.72
CA ARG A 265 -8.58 -6.49 19.45
C ARG A 265 -8.17 -5.05 19.21
N VAL A 266 -8.27 -4.22 20.24
CA VAL A 266 -7.88 -2.81 20.13
C VAL A 266 -6.39 -2.70 20.42
N VAL A 267 -5.65 -2.08 19.52
CA VAL A 267 -4.21 -1.87 19.66
C VAL A 267 -3.93 -0.37 19.64
N LEU A 268 -3.16 0.10 20.61
CA LEU A 268 -2.75 1.49 20.75
C LEU A 268 -1.23 1.57 20.58
N PRO A 269 -0.73 1.90 19.38
CA PRO A 269 0.70 2.10 19.18
C PRO A 269 1.24 3.21 20.09
N MET A 270 2.39 2.93 20.71
CA MET A 270 3.15 3.84 21.56
C MET A 270 2.39 4.37 22.78
N ALA A 271 1.32 3.69 23.21
CA ALA A 271 0.56 4.10 24.39
C ALA A 271 1.29 3.71 25.69
N SER A 272 1.08 4.48 26.76
CA SER A 272 1.42 3.99 28.10
C SER A 272 0.40 2.94 28.56
N GLU A 273 0.78 2.16 29.57
CA GLU A 273 -0.14 1.22 30.22
C GLU A 273 -1.34 1.95 30.85
N ASP A 274 -1.13 3.14 31.42
CA ASP A 274 -2.21 3.98 31.97
C ASP A 274 -3.24 4.36 30.88
N ALA A 275 -2.75 4.78 29.69
CA ALA A 275 -3.62 5.14 28.58
C ALA A 275 -4.35 3.93 27.99
N ARG A 276 -3.71 2.75 28.01
CA ARG A 276 -4.34 1.47 27.66
C ARG A 276 -5.48 1.15 28.62
N ASP A 277 -5.26 1.30 29.93
CA ASP A 277 -6.25 0.98 30.96
C ASP A 277 -7.44 1.94 30.93
N GLU A 278 -7.18 3.24 30.81
CA GLU A 278 -8.22 4.26 30.62
C GLU A 278 -9.09 3.95 29.37
N MET A 279 -8.45 3.58 28.27
CA MET A 279 -9.15 3.21 27.05
C MET A 279 -9.95 1.90 27.21
N ALA A 280 -9.41 0.91 27.92
CA ALA A 280 -10.11 -0.34 28.21
C ALA A 280 -11.39 -0.09 29.03
N GLU A 281 -11.30 0.75 30.07
CA GLU A 281 -12.45 1.18 30.87
C GLU A 281 -13.48 1.93 30.01
N THR A 282 -13.03 2.89 29.21
CA THR A 282 -13.87 3.68 28.30
C THR A 282 -14.61 2.79 27.30
N LEU A 283 -13.99 1.71 26.86
CA LEU A 283 -14.54 0.74 25.93
C LEU A 283 -15.29 -0.42 26.61
N ALA A 284 -15.64 -0.29 27.89
CA ALA A 284 -16.39 -1.26 28.68
C ALA A 284 -15.67 -2.62 28.85
N GLY A 285 -14.37 -2.57 29.19
CA GLY A 285 -13.57 -3.75 29.55
C GLY A 285 -13.08 -4.57 28.36
N ARG A 286 -13.02 -3.97 27.17
CA ARG A 286 -12.55 -4.67 25.95
C ARG A 286 -11.06 -4.97 25.99
N GLN A 287 -10.65 -5.91 25.14
CA GLN A 287 -9.24 -6.22 24.94
C GLN A 287 -8.53 -5.03 24.26
N VAL A 288 -7.85 -4.22 25.06
CA VAL A 288 -6.98 -3.13 24.62
C VAL A 288 -5.54 -3.50 24.95
N MET A 289 -4.65 -3.33 23.98
CA MET A 289 -3.23 -3.62 24.10
C MET A 289 -2.43 -2.38 23.74
N SER A 290 -1.41 -2.06 24.53
CA SER A 290 -0.37 -1.13 24.10
C SER A 290 0.67 -1.88 23.26
N LEU A 291 1.06 -1.32 22.13
CA LEU A 291 2.20 -1.80 21.34
C LEU A 291 3.36 -0.82 21.56
N PRO A 292 4.53 -1.27 22.06
CA PRO A 292 5.69 -0.39 22.21
C PRO A 292 6.17 0.11 20.84
N THR A 293 6.99 1.15 20.84
CA THR A 293 7.68 1.58 19.62
C THR A 293 8.52 0.43 19.07
N CYS A 294 8.28 0.02 17.83
CA CYS A 294 9.03 -1.05 17.18
C CYS A 294 9.31 -0.75 15.70
N ASP A 295 10.35 -1.37 15.15
CA ASP A 295 10.51 -1.55 13.72
C ASP A 295 9.66 -2.77 13.30
N PRO A 296 8.73 -2.65 12.34
CA PRO A 296 7.85 -3.76 11.97
C PRO A 296 8.59 -4.91 11.26
N TYR A 297 9.83 -4.69 10.81
CA TYR A 297 10.71 -5.71 10.23
C TYR A 297 11.68 -6.31 11.26
N GLN A 298 11.91 -5.61 12.39
CA GLN A 298 12.81 -6.02 13.46
C GLN A 298 12.16 -5.79 14.83
N LEU A 299 11.28 -6.71 15.20
CA LEU A 299 10.52 -6.64 16.44
C LEU A 299 11.40 -6.87 17.68
N SER A 300 11.21 -6.02 18.70
CA SER A 300 11.73 -6.28 20.04
C SER A 300 10.96 -7.42 20.71
N GLU A 301 11.56 -8.06 21.72
CA GLU A 301 10.89 -9.13 22.47
C GLU A 301 9.56 -8.67 23.09
N GLU A 302 9.50 -7.43 23.60
CA GLU A 302 8.27 -6.84 24.13
C GLU A 302 7.18 -6.70 23.06
N ALA A 303 7.55 -6.22 21.86
CA ALA A 303 6.62 -6.13 20.73
C ALA A 303 6.13 -7.51 20.28
N GLU A 304 7.03 -8.51 20.24
CA GLU A 304 6.67 -9.89 19.93
C GLU A 304 5.66 -10.47 20.93
N GLN A 305 5.82 -10.19 22.23
CA GLN A 305 4.86 -10.62 23.26
C GLN A 305 3.49 -9.94 23.11
N VAL A 306 3.44 -8.67 22.71
CA VAL A 306 2.17 -8.00 22.38
C VAL A 306 1.54 -8.63 21.14
N ILE A 307 2.31 -8.86 20.09
CA ILE A 307 1.83 -9.47 18.85
C ILE A 307 1.31 -10.89 19.09
N GLU A 308 1.98 -11.68 19.92
CA GLU A 308 1.50 -13.01 20.30
C GLU A 308 0.13 -12.94 21.00
N ARG A 309 -0.08 -11.95 21.87
CA ARG A 309 -1.39 -11.68 22.52
C ARG A 309 -2.44 -11.18 21.53
N ILE A 310 -2.06 -10.36 20.54
CA ILE A 310 -2.94 -9.93 19.45
C ILE A 310 -3.37 -11.17 18.66
N LEU A 311 -2.46 -12.02 18.23
CA LEU A 311 -2.81 -13.17 17.40
C LEU A 311 -3.61 -14.20 18.21
N ASN A 312 -3.15 -14.52 19.42
CA ASN A 312 -3.72 -15.57 20.29
C ASN A 312 -4.00 -16.87 19.52
N ILE A 313 -3.07 -17.27 18.65
CA ILE A 313 -3.15 -18.49 17.84
C ILE A 313 -2.39 -19.58 18.60
N ALA A 314 -3.01 -20.74 18.78
CA ALA A 314 -2.35 -21.87 19.44
C ALA A 314 -1.10 -22.28 18.64
N LYS A 315 0.08 -22.20 19.27
CA LYS A 315 1.35 -22.64 18.68
C LYS A 315 1.28 -24.12 18.34
N ARG A 316 1.73 -24.51 17.15
CA ARG A 316 1.91 -25.93 16.82
C ARG A 316 3.02 -26.50 17.72
N LYS A 317 2.72 -27.58 18.43
CA LYS A 317 3.81 -28.42 18.95
C LYS A 317 4.55 -28.99 17.73
N PRO A 318 5.88 -28.84 17.62
CA PRO A 318 6.61 -29.55 16.58
C PRO A 318 6.26 -31.03 16.72
N ALA A 319 6.00 -31.71 15.59
CA ALA A 319 5.69 -33.13 15.59
C ALA A 319 6.83 -33.85 16.33
N GLY A 320 6.56 -34.19 17.59
CA GLY A 320 7.55 -34.78 18.47
C GLY A 320 8.04 -36.07 17.86
N PHE A 321 9.35 -36.22 17.85
CA PHE A 321 10.10 -37.44 17.65
C PHE A 321 9.69 -38.50 18.68
N PHE A 322 8.43 -38.98 18.62
CA PHE A 322 7.95 -40.08 19.44
C PHE A 322 8.19 -41.38 18.69
N GLY A 323 9.35 -41.95 19.00
CA GLY A 323 9.69 -43.36 18.96
C GLY A 323 8.91 -44.26 18.00
N ARG A 324 9.54 -44.56 16.87
CA ARG A 324 9.51 -45.95 16.36
C ARG A 324 10.26 -46.83 17.36
N LEU A 325 9.57 -47.27 18.39
CA LEU A 325 9.94 -48.44 19.16
C LEU A 325 8.63 -49.11 19.59
N ILE A 326 8.58 -50.42 19.34
CA ILE A 326 7.50 -51.37 19.66
C ILE A 326 6.46 -51.43 18.52
N ASN A 327 6.34 -52.50 17.73
CA ASN A 327 6.30 -53.91 18.13
C ASN A 327 7.09 -54.87 17.22
N ARG A 328 7.51 -55.94 17.90
CA ARG A 328 8.18 -57.16 17.45
C ARG A 328 7.37 -57.99 16.46
#